data_AF-X1FFC6-F1
#
_entry.id   AF-X1FFC6-F1
#
_cell.length_a   1.000
_cell.length_b   1.000
_cell.length_c   1.000
_cell.angle_alpha   90.00
_cell.angle_beta   90.00
_cell.angle_gamma   90.00
#
_symmetry.space_group_name_H-M   'P 1'
#
loop_
_entity.id
_entity.type
_entity.pdbx_description
1 polymer ?
#
loop_
_entity_poly.entity_id
_entity_poly.type
_entity_poly.pdbx_seq_one_letter_code
_entity_poly.pdbx_strand_id
1 'polypeptide(L)' 'MMLGLIHYNAPGDTLEEFLDYVAESGFECVELRNTDVWPEGVDDPKASAAEAKKMCDDRGLVVSGVSLDNDFVLL' A
#
# COMPACT_ATOMS: atom_id res chain seq x y z
N MET A 1 12.50 -2.68 16.05
CA MET A 1 12.37 -1.50 15.18
C MET A 1 12.18 -2.05 13.78
N MET A 2 11.06 -1.74 13.12
CA MET A 2 10.75 -2.28 11.79
C MET A 2 11.20 -1.28 10.72
N LEU A 3 11.70 -1.79 9.60
CA LEU A 3 11.95 -0.98 8.41
C LEU A 3 10.78 -1.14 7.44
N GLY A 4 10.25 -0.01 6.95
CA GLY A 4 9.15 -0.01 6.02
C GLY A 4 9.38 0.88 4.81
N LEU A 5 8.65 0.57 3.74
CA LEU A 5 8.69 1.31 2.49
C LEU A 5 7.32 1.94 2.19
N ILE A 6 7.33 3.19 1.76
CA ILE A 6 6.13 3.92 1.37
C ILE A 6 5.90 3.66 -0.12
N HIS A 7 4.67 3.34 -0.52
CA HIS A 7 4.29 3.16 -1.93
C HIS A 7 4.19 4.51 -2.67
N TYR A 8 5.27 5.30 -2.64
CA TYR A 8 5.38 6.58 -3.30
C TYR A 8 6.73 6.65 -4.00
N ASN A 9 6.71 6.68 -5.34
CA ASN A 9 7.92 6.61 -6.17
C ASN A 9 8.81 5.39 -5.84
N ALA A 10 8.17 4.26 -5.52
CA ALA A 10 8.80 2.97 -5.24
C ALA A 10 8.69 2.04 -6.47
N PRO A 11 9.51 0.96 -6.56
CA PRO A 11 9.37 -0.04 -7.63
C PRO A 11 8.03 -0.79 -7.58
N GLY A 12 7.53 -1.16 -8.76
CA GLY A 12 6.23 -1.80 -8.96
C GLY A 12 5.19 -0.80 -9.50
N ASP A 13 4.50 -1.17 -10.59
CA ASP A 13 3.45 -0.33 -11.19
C ASP A 13 2.07 -0.63 -10.57
N THR A 14 1.92 -1.81 -9.98
CA THR A 14 0.72 -2.27 -9.28
C THR A 14 0.98 -2.47 -7.79
N LEU A 15 -0.08 -2.54 -6.97
CA LEU A 15 0.03 -2.91 -5.56
C LEU A 15 0.74 -4.27 -5.40
N GLU A 16 0.40 -5.25 -6.23
CA GLU A 16 0.99 -6.59 -6.14
C GLU A 16 2.50 -6.58 -6.40
N GLU A 17 2.93 -5.94 -7.48
CA GLU A 17 4.35 -5.81 -7.84
C GLU A 17 5.14 -5.02 -6.79
N PHE A 18 4.54 -3.96 -6.24
CA PHE A 18 5.13 -3.19 -5.14
C PHE A 18 5.34 -4.08 -3.90
N LEU A 19 4.32 -4.84 -3.49
CA LEU A 19 4.42 -5.70 -2.32
C LEU A 19 5.42 -6.85 -2.52
N ASP A 20 5.50 -7.42 -3.73
CA ASP A 20 6.53 -8.39 -4.10
C ASP A 20 7.93 -7.81 -3.94
N TYR A 21 8.17 -6.61 -4.49
CA TYR A 21 9.44 -5.91 -4.34
C TYR A 21 9.80 -5.67 -2.87
N VAL A 22 8.85 -5.22 -2.05
CA VAL A 22 9.07 -4.96 -0.62
C VAL A 22 9.47 -6.24 0.12
N ALA A 23 8.75 -7.33 -0.12
CA ALA A 23 9.00 -8.62 0.52
C ALA A 23 10.36 -9.20 0.11
N GLU A 24 10.72 -9.13 -1.17
CA GLU A 24 12.02 -9.59 -1.68
C GLU A 24 13.19 -8.73 -1.18
N SER A 25 12.96 -7.44 -0.92
CA SER A 25 13.97 -6.51 -0.43
C SER A 25 14.27 -6.62 1.07
N GLY A 26 13.45 -7.34 1.83
CA GLY A 26 13.63 -7.57 3.27
C GLY A 26 13.06 -6.48 4.18
N PHE A 27 12.17 -5.63 3.67
CA PHE A 27 11.37 -4.73 4.52
C PHE A 27 10.27 -5.51 5.25
N GLU A 28 9.81 -4.97 6.38
CA GLU A 28 8.86 -5.65 7.27
C GLU A 28 7.48 -4.98 7.27
N CYS A 29 7.40 -3.72 6.82
CA CYS A 29 6.13 -2.98 6.76
C CYS A 29 6.00 -2.07 5.54
N VAL A 30 4.77 -1.66 5.25
CA VAL A 30 4.41 -0.82 4.11
C VAL A 30 3.46 0.31 4.52
N GLU A 31 3.66 1.48 3.91
CA GLU A 31 2.63 2.52 3.85
C GLU A 31 1.97 2.48 2.47
N LEU A 32 0.67 2.17 2.44
CA LEU A 32 -0.12 2.04 1.21
C LEU A 32 -0.63 3.40 0.74
N ARG A 33 -0.95 3.54 -0.55
CA ARG A 33 -1.71 4.68 -1.06
C ARG A 33 -3.21 4.49 -0.87
N ASN A 34 -3.96 5.59 -0.87
CA ASN A 34 -5.43 5.56 -0.91
C ASN A 34 -5.96 4.71 -2.06
N THR A 35 -5.35 4.78 -3.24
CA THR A 35 -5.75 4.03 -4.44
C THR A 35 -5.41 2.55 -4.36
N ASP A 36 -4.49 2.13 -3.49
CA ASP A 36 -4.23 0.71 -3.21
C ASP A 36 -5.36 0.09 -2.37
N VAL A 37 -6.00 0.90 -1.51
CA VAL A 37 -7.07 0.48 -0.60
C VAL A 37 -8.45 0.68 -1.21
N TRP A 38 -8.61 1.74 -1.99
CA TRP A 38 -9.83 2.12 -2.70
C TRP A 38 -9.47 2.66 -4.09
N PRO A 39 -9.33 1.76 -5.08
CA PRO A 39 -9.12 2.15 -6.48
C PRO A 39 -10.32 2.91 -7.05
N GLU A 40 -10.06 3.76 -8.04
CA GLU A 40 -11.12 4.45 -8.77
C GLU A 40 -12.09 3.46 -9.44
N GLY A 41 -13.39 3.77 -9.39
CA GLY A 41 -14.43 2.95 -10.03
C GLY A 41 -14.84 1.69 -9.26
N VAL A 42 -14.35 1.48 -8.03
CA VAL A 42 -14.77 0.37 -7.16
C VAL A 42 -15.99 0.76 -6.31
N ASP A 43 -17.08 -0.01 -6.43
CA ASP A 43 -18.34 0.20 -5.71
C ASP A 43 -18.33 -0.31 -4.26
N ASP A 44 -17.49 -1.31 -3.95
CA ASP A 44 -17.32 -1.85 -2.58
C ASP A 44 -15.90 -1.61 -2.05
N PRO A 45 -15.64 -0.43 -1.44
CA PRO A 45 -14.33 -0.11 -0.89
C PRO A 45 -13.92 -1.00 0.29
N LYS A 46 -14.88 -1.62 1.00
CA LYS A 46 -14.53 -2.51 2.12
C LYS A 46 -13.94 -3.82 1.62
N ALA A 47 -14.50 -4.37 0.54
CA ALA A 47 -13.97 -5.57 -0.10
C ALA A 47 -12.55 -5.30 -0.64
N SER A 48 -12.34 -4.19 -1.34
CA SER A 48 -11.02 -3.82 -1.87
C SER A 48 -9.97 -3.62 -0.77
N ALA A 49 -10.33 -2.94 0.33
CA ALA A 49 -9.44 -2.78 1.48
C ALA A 49 -9.07 -4.13 2.13
N ALA A 50 -10.03 -5.06 2.22
CA ALA A 50 -9.77 -6.40 2.75
C ALA A 50 -8.84 -7.21 1.84
N GLU A 51 -8.97 -7.07 0.53
CA GLU A 51 -8.09 -7.69 -0.46
C GLU A 51 -6.66 -7.15 -0.35
N ALA A 52 -6.48 -5.82 -0.31
CA ALA A 52 -5.17 -5.20 -0.11
C ALA A 52 -4.50 -5.66 1.19
N LYS A 53 -5.28 -5.75 2.28
CA LYS A 53 -4.79 -6.28 3.56
C LYS A 53 -4.35 -7.74 3.45
N LYS A 54 -5.13 -8.56 2.75
CA LYS A 54 -4.79 -9.96 2.50
C LYS A 54 -3.50 -10.09 1.71
N MET A 55 -3.29 -9.26 0.67
CA MET A 55 -2.05 -9.28 -0.12
C MET A 55 -0.81 -8.97 0.71
N CYS A 56 -0.94 -8.06 1.69
CA CYS A 56 0.13 -7.77 2.65
C CYS A 56 0.38 -8.96 3.60
N ASP A 57 -0.68 -9.55 4.14
CA ASP A 57 -0.60 -10.69 5.07
C ASP A 57 0.02 -11.92 4.42
N ASP A 58 -0.35 -12.22 3.17
CA ASP A 58 0.19 -13.35 2.39
C ASP A 58 1.72 -13.23 2.21
N ARG A 59 2.26 -12.00 2.28
CA ARG A 59 3.70 -11.69 2.17
C ARG A 59 4.37 -11.44 3.52
N GLY A 60 3.62 -11.53 4.62
CA GLY A 60 4.13 -11.24 5.97
C GLY A 60 4.44 -9.77 6.22
N LEU A 61 3.88 -8.85 5.42
CA LEU A 61 4.09 -7.42 5.54
C LEU A 61 3.06 -6.78 6.47
N VAL A 62 3.53 -5.92 7.38
CA VAL A 62 2.65 -5.13 8.25
C VAL A 62 2.26 -3.83 7.54
N VAL A 63 0.96 -3.51 7.50
CA VAL A 63 0.51 -2.18 7.07
C VAL A 63 0.76 -1.18 8.20
N SER A 64 1.68 -0.25 8.01
CA SER A 64 2.06 0.77 9.01
C SER A 64 1.28 2.09 8.83
N GLY A 65 0.71 2.33 7.65
CA GLY A 65 -0.05 3.54 7.37
C GLY A 65 -0.75 3.51 6.00
N VAL A 66 -1.54 4.56 5.76
CA VAL A 66 -2.18 4.82 4.46
C VAL A 66 -1.97 6.30 4.11
N SER A 67 -1.29 6.59 3.01
CA SER A 67 -1.14 7.92 2.45
C SER A 67 -2.42 8.31 1.71
N LEU A 68 -2.98 9.49 2.01
CA LEU A 68 -4.25 9.96 1.43
C LEU A 68 -4.08 10.96 0.29
N ASP A 69 -2.85 11.13 -0.21
CA ASP A 69 -2.52 12.04 -1.31
C ASP A 69 -3.08 13.47 -1.12
N ASN A 70 -3.08 13.95 0.13
CA ASN A 70 -3.60 15.28 0.42
C ASN A 70 -2.66 16.35 -0.14
N ASP A 71 -3.21 17.25 -0.95
CA ASP A 71 -2.56 18.45 -1.46
C ASP A 71 -3.10 19.70 -0.75
N PHE A 72 -2.92 19.81 0.57
CA PHE A 72 -3.37 20.99 1.34
C PHE A 72 -2.61 22.30 1.04
N VAL A 73 -2.06 22.46 -0.17
CA VAL A 73 -1.48 23.71 -0.66
C VAL A 73 -2.63 24.62 -1.13
N LEU A 74 -3.34 25.23 -0.17
CA LEU A 74 -4.02 26.51 -0.40
C LEU A 74 -2.94 27.60 -0.44
N LEU A 75 -2.48 27.98 -1.64
CA LEU A 75 -1.72 29.21 -1.85
C LEU A 75 -2.66 30.42 -1.94
#